data_AF-A0A1H6G7R8-F1
#
_entry.id   AF-A0A1H6G7R8-F1
#
_cell.length_a   1.000
_cell.length_b   1.000
_cell.length_c   1.000
_cell.angle_alpha   90.00
_cell.angle_beta   90.00
_cell.angle_gamma   90.00
#
_symmetry.space_group_name_H-M   'P 1'
#
loop_
_entity.id
_entity.type
_entity.pdbx_description
1 polymer ?
#
loop_
_entity_poly.entity_id
_entity_poly.type
_entity_poly.pdbx_seq_one_letter_code
_entity_poly.pdbx_strand_id
1 'polypeptide(L)'
;MTEHVSKTNAAQPSAPREYVNKLLGAFLAIAVVGWGASIFLTAVHFWALPLPSEITPEGSMAVITSTWAYIGPVPLALLGAGYYATMIVLGGLWLETKHELLERGIFLITVGGLAASAYFVYLQLGVIGEICPFCMVSAAATTSLFAIEVIVKYAGGGSIAPAVSSTRIWPPLVVATIAVTVAAMYGITLAPIPGV
;
A
#
# COMPACT_ATOMS: atom_id res chain seq x y z
N MET A 1 17.98 -51.97 -21.93
CA MET A 1 16.85 -52.05 -20.98
C MET A 1 16.59 -50.63 -20.52
N THR A 2 15.60 -49.98 -21.16
CA THR A 2 14.81 -48.79 -20.74
C THR A 2 15.59 -47.63 -20.11
N GLU A 3 15.99 -46.58 -20.85
CA GLU A 3 15.14 -45.43 -21.23
C GLU A 3 13.89 -45.24 -20.36
N HIS A 4 13.95 -44.31 -19.41
CA HIS A 4 12.76 -43.65 -18.85
C HIS A 4 13.04 -42.20 -18.43
N VAL A 5 12.48 -41.29 -19.24
CA VAL A 5 11.94 -39.97 -18.86
C VAL A 5 12.94 -38.85 -18.54
N SER A 6 13.62 -38.38 -19.58
CA SER A 6 14.00 -36.97 -19.71
C SER A 6 13.22 -36.39 -20.89
N LYS A 7 12.07 -35.77 -20.60
CA LYS A 7 11.32 -34.86 -21.48
C LYS A 7 10.03 -34.49 -20.74
N THR A 8 9.99 -33.28 -20.19
CA THR A 8 9.00 -32.23 -20.48
C THR A 8 9.26 -31.06 -19.53
N ASN A 9 10.42 -30.40 -19.66
CA ASN A 9 10.50 -29.00 -19.25
C ASN A 9 10.23 -28.21 -20.53
N ALA A 10 8.95 -27.98 -20.80
CA ALA A 10 8.55 -26.92 -21.71
C ALA A 10 9.21 -25.64 -21.18
N ALA A 11 10.29 -25.23 -21.82
CA ALA A 11 11.00 -24.02 -21.51
C ALA A 11 10.09 -22.85 -21.89
N GLN A 12 9.17 -22.48 -21.00
CA GLN A 12 8.56 -21.16 -21.09
C GLN A 12 9.68 -20.12 -21.00
N PRO A 13 9.70 -19.10 -21.87
CA PRO A 13 10.73 -18.06 -21.86
C PRO A 13 10.90 -17.51 -20.43
N SER A 14 12.15 -17.30 -20.02
CA SER A 14 12.51 -16.82 -18.68
C SER A 14 12.01 -15.39 -18.41
N ALA A 15 11.87 -14.58 -19.47
CA ALA A 15 11.47 -13.18 -19.39
C ALA A 15 10.10 -12.95 -18.70
N PRO A 16 9.01 -13.67 -19.04
CA PRO A 16 7.74 -13.59 -18.31
C PRO A 16 7.85 -13.86 -16.80
N ARG A 17 8.69 -14.82 -16.38
CA ARG A 17 8.80 -15.22 -14.97
C ARG A 17 9.56 -14.20 -14.13
N GLU A 18 10.62 -13.62 -14.70
CA GLU A 18 11.40 -12.57 -14.04
C GLU A 18 10.57 -11.28 -13.90
N TYR A 19 9.78 -10.95 -14.92
CA TYR A 19 8.92 -9.78 -14.94
C TYR A 19 7.87 -9.79 -13.81
N VAL A 20 7.21 -10.92 -13.56
CA VAL A 20 6.23 -11.05 -12.47
C VAL A 20 6.88 -10.83 -11.10
N ASN A 21 8.05 -11.41 -10.82
CA ASN A 21 8.74 -11.18 -9.54
C ASN A 21 9.15 -9.72 -9.34
N LYS A 22 9.53 -9.01 -10.42
CA LYS A 22 9.78 -7.56 -10.36
C LYS A 22 8.53 -6.75 -10.05
N LEU A 23 7.39 -7.09 -10.68
CA LEU A 23 6.09 -6.46 -10.40
C LEU A 23 5.67 -6.66 -8.94
N LEU A 24 5.82 -7.88 -8.41
CA LEU A 24 5.50 -8.17 -7.00
C LEU A 24 6.48 -7.50 -6.02
N GLY A 25 7.74 -7.34 -6.41
CA GLY A 25 8.68 -6.50 -5.65
C GLY A 25 8.25 -5.03 -5.63
N ALA A 26 7.83 -4.49 -6.78
CA ALA A 26 7.30 -3.13 -6.89
C ALA A 26 6.02 -2.94 -6.07
N PHE A 27 5.15 -3.96 -6.04
CA PHE A 27 3.96 -4.00 -5.19
C PHE A 27 4.31 -3.78 -3.72
N LEU A 28 5.29 -4.52 -3.19
CA LEU A 28 5.75 -4.35 -1.81
C LEU A 28 6.33 -2.96 -1.55
N ALA A 29 7.14 -2.44 -2.48
CA ALA A 29 7.70 -1.10 -2.35
C ALA A 29 6.59 -0.03 -2.31
N ILE A 30 5.58 -0.12 -3.17
CA ILE A 30 4.43 0.79 -3.19
C ILE A 30 3.61 0.68 -1.91
N ALA A 31 3.40 -0.54 -1.40
CA ALA A 31 2.70 -0.75 -0.14
C ALA A 31 3.44 -0.09 1.04
N VAL A 32 4.77 -0.15 1.06
CA VAL A 32 5.60 0.56 2.05
C VAL A 32 5.50 2.09 1.93
N VAL A 33 5.39 2.63 0.70
CA VAL A 33 5.15 4.07 0.50
C VAL A 33 3.77 4.48 1.04
N GLY A 34 2.73 3.70 0.73
CA GLY A 34 1.38 3.93 1.26
C GLY A 34 1.31 3.83 2.80
N TRP A 35 2.05 2.87 3.38
CA TRP A 35 2.25 2.75 4.82
C TRP A 35 2.85 4.02 5.41
N GLY A 36 3.92 4.55 4.80
CA GLY A 36 4.56 5.80 5.25
C GLY A 36 3.59 6.99 5.27
N ALA A 37 2.80 7.17 4.19
CA ALA A 37 1.79 8.23 4.13
C ALA A 37 0.73 8.08 5.23
N SER A 38 0.26 6.84 5.46
CA SER A 38 -0.77 6.56 6.47
C SER A 38 -0.26 6.75 7.89
N ILE A 39 0.98 6.32 8.17
CA ILE A 39 1.63 6.51 9.47
C ILE A 39 1.89 7.98 9.76
N PHE A 40 2.36 8.74 8.76
CA PHE A 40 2.53 10.19 8.88
C PHE A 40 1.22 10.87 9.29
N LEU A 41 0.12 10.61 8.57
CA LEU A 41 -1.19 11.18 8.89
C LEU A 41 -1.76 10.70 10.23
N THR A 42 -1.53 9.44 10.58
CA THR A 42 -1.94 8.88 11.87
C THR A 42 -1.28 9.63 13.02
N ALA A 43 0.02 9.89 12.88
CA ALA A 43 0.76 10.61 13.89
C ALA A 43 0.44 12.11 13.93
N VAL A 44 0.12 12.74 12.80
CA VAL A 44 -0.48 14.10 12.78
C VAL A 44 -1.78 14.12 13.58
N HIS A 45 -2.65 13.11 13.44
CA HIS A 45 -3.90 13.03 14.21
C HIS A 45 -3.68 12.92 15.72
N PHE A 46 -2.62 12.24 16.16
CA PHE A 46 -2.38 12.00 17.59
C PHE A 46 -1.50 13.06 18.26
N TRP A 47 -0.62 13.74 17.54
CA TRP A 47 0.34 14.68 18.12
C TRP A 47 0.17 16.13 17.69
N ALA A 48 -0.53 16.41 16.60
CA ALA A 48 -0.72 17.77 16.10
C ALA A 48 -2.18 18.28 16.17
N LEU A 49 -3.15 17.39 16.42
CA LEU A 49 -4.55 17.76 16.67
C LEU A 49 -4.83 17.60 18.17
N PRO A 50 -5.60 18.50 18.83
CA PRO A 50 -6.57 19.47 18.27
C PRO A 50 -6.00 20.86 17.95
N LEU A 51 -6.46 21.46 16.84
CA LEU A 51 -6.09 22.83 16.46
C LEU A 51 -6.65 23.87 17.45
N PRO A 52 -5.91 24.98 17.70
CA PRO A 52 -6.46 26.14 18.39
C PRO A 52 -7.74 26.63 17.69
N SER A 53 -8.76 27.05 18.45
CA SER A 53 -10.06 27.49 17.93
C SER A 53 -10.01 28.70 17.00
N GLU A 54 -8.88 29.39 16.96
CA GLU A 54 -8.64 30.60 16.15
C GLU A 54 -8.14 30.28 14.73
N ILE A 55 -7.76 29.03 14.46
CA ILE A 55 -7.23 28.60 13.16
C ILE A 55 -8.36 27.98 12.33
N THR A 56 -8.70 28.61 11.21
CA THR A 56 -9.55 28.01 10.18
C THR A 56 -8.73 26.97 9.40
N PRO A 57 -9.11 25.68 9.39
CA PRO A 57 -8.39 24.67 8.63
C PRO A 57 -8.50 24.95 7.13
N GLU A 58 -7.37 25.11 6.45
CA GLU A 58 -7.30 25.28 4.99
C GLU A 58 -6.47 24.15 4.35
N GLY A 59 -6.69 23.91 3.06
CA GLY A 59 -5.94 22.90 2.30
C GLY A 59 -6.02 21.50 2.91
N SER A 60 -4.86 20.85 3.05
CA SER A 60 -4.76 19.52 3.65
C SER A 60 -5.31 19.44 5.08
N MET A 61 -5.28 20.54 5.85
CA MET A 61 -5.81 20.56 7.21
C MET A 61 -7.34 20.47 7.21
N ALA A 62 -8.02 21.11 6.25
CA ALA A 62 -9.46 20.99 6.08
C ALA A 62 -9.89 19.53 5.83
N VAL A 63 -9.10 18.79 5.05
CA VAL A 63 -9.38 17.37 4.74
C VAL A 63 -9.21 16.50 5.99
N ILE A 64 -8.08 16.59 6.69
CA ILE A 64 -7.76 15.68 7.80
C ILE A 64 -8.49 16.03 9.11
N THR A 65 -9.06 17.23 9.23
CA THR A 65 -9.89 17.61 10.38
C THR A 65 -11.39 17.48 10.09
N SER A 66 -11.77 17.14 8.85
CA SER A 66 -13.17 16.96 8.47
C SER A 66 -13.83 15.78 9.19
N THR A 67 -15.17 15.77 9.22
CA THR A 67 -15.95 14.64 9.74
C THR A 67 -15.69 13.34 8.98
N TRP A 68 -15.25 13.43 7.73
CA TRP A 68 -14.93 12.28 6.87
C TRP A 68 -13.56 11.66 7.18
N ALA A 69 -12.70 12.36 7.92
CA ALA A 69 -11.41 11.84 8.37
C ALA A 69 -11.54 10.82 9.51
N TYR A 70 -12.76 10.57 9.99
CA TYR A 70 -13.06 9.67 11.11
C TYR A 70 -14.14 8.67 10.75
N ILE A 71 -14.00 7.44 11.27
CA ILE A 71 -15.09 6.46 11.34
C ILE A 71 -15.37 6.21 12.82
N GLY A 72 -16.42 6.85 13.33
CA GLY A 72 -16.65 6.93 14.77
C GLY A 72 -15.47 7.63 15.46
N PRO A 73 -14.83 7.02 16.49
CA PRO A 73 -13.67 7.60 17.15
C PRO A 73 -12.34 7.31 16.44
N VAL A 74 -12.33 6.48 15.38
CA VAL A 74 -11.11 5.98 14.77
C VAL A 74 -10.70 6.86 13.58
N PRO A 75 -9.49 7.44 13.55
CA PRO A 75 -8.98 8.16 12.39
C PRO A 75 -8.88 7.25 11.17
N LEU A 76 -9.34 7.74 10.03
CA LEU A 76 -9.25 7.03 8.75
C LEU A 76 -7.79 6.71 8.37
N ALA A 77 -6.85 7.57 8.77
CA ALA A 77 -5.42 7.35 8.58
C ALA A 77 -4.94 6.03 9.24
N LEU A 78 -5.50 5.68 10.40
CA LEU A 78 -5.15 4.44 11.10
C LEU A 78 -5.70 3.21 10.36
N LEU A 79 -6.89 3.33 9.78
CA LEU A 79 -7.44 2.28 8.90
C LEU A 79 -6.60 2.11 7.63
N GLY A 80 -6.11 3.21 7.06
CA GLY A 80 -5.15 3.19 5.97
C GLY A 80 -3.84 2.47 6.34
N ALA A 81 -3.30 2.74 7.54
CA ALA A 81 -2.11 2.04 8.03
C ALA A 81 -2.37 0.54 8.17
N GLY A 82 -3.52 0.14 8.72
CA GLY A 82 -3.94 -1.27 8.80
C GLY A 82 -4.08 -1.94 7.43
N TYR A 83 -4.63 -1.22 6.45
CA TYR A 83 -4.70 -1.67 5.07
C TYR A 83 -3.29 -1.95 4.50
N TYR A 84 -2.37 -0.99 4.56
CA TYR A 84 -1.03 -1.20 4.00
C TYR A 84 -0.20 -2.23 4.76
N ALA A 85 -0.34 -2.35 6.09
CA ALA A 85 0.25 -3.45 6.84
C ALA A 85 -0.23 -4.80 6.32
N THR A 86 -1.53 -4.93 6.08
CA THR A 86 -2.13 -6.13 5.50
C THR A 86 -1.55 -6.41 4.12
N MET A 87 -1.45 -5.40 3.25
CA MET A 87 -0.88 -5.56 1.90
C MET A 87 0.61 -5.93 1.92
N ILE A 88 1.40 -5.37 2.84
CA ILE A 88 2.82 -5.70 3.03
C ILE A 88 2.97 -7.18 3.43
N VAL A 89 2.23 -7.62 4.44
CA VAL A 89 2.30 -9.01 4.95
C VAL A 89 1.80 -10.00 3.90
N LEU A 90 0.61 -9.77 3.34
CA LEU A 90 0.03 -10.68 2.36
C LEU A 90 0.83 -10.68 1.06
N GLY A 91 1.33 -9.53 0.60
CA GLY A 91 2.21 -9.45 -0.56
C GLY A 91 3.53 -10.21 -0.36
N GLY A 92 4.11 -10.14 0.84
CA GLY A 92 5.33 -10.88 1.19
C GLY A 92 5.09 -12.39 1.18
N LEU A 93 3.99 -12.83 1.82
CA LEU A 93 3.56 -14.22 1.81
C LEU A 93 3.20 -14.73 0.40
N TRP A 94 2.61 -13.87 -0.43
CA TRP A 94 2.31 -14.21 -1.81
C TRP A 94 3.58 -14.39 -2.64
N LEU A 95 4.60 -13.54 -2.44
CA LEU A 95 5.89 -13.67 -3.10
C LEU A 95 6.65 -14.95 -2.68
N GLU A 96 6.47 -15.38 -1.44
CA GLU A 96 7.05 -16.60 -0.88
C GLU A 96 6.33 -17.88 -1.33
N THR A 97 5.00 -17.91 -1.26
CA THR A 97 4.22 -19.15 -1.47
C THR A 97 3.65 -19.30 -2.86
N LYS A 98 3.42 -18.18 -3.58
CA LYS A 98 2.73 -18.14 -4.88
C LYS A 98 1.34 -18.79 -4.88
N HIS A 99 0.70 -18.87 -3.71
CA HIS A 99 -0.55 -19.60 -3.55
C HIS A 99 -1.74 -18.83 -4.14
N GLU A 100 -2.59 -19.50 -4.92
CA GLU A 100 -3.72 -18.87 -5.64
C GLU A 100 -4.77 -18.27 -4.69
N LEU A 101 -4.98 -18.86 -3.50
CA LEU A 101 -5.86 -18.28 -2.47
C LEU A 101 -5.37 -16.91 -1.99
N LEU A 102 -4.06 -16.71 -1.85
CA LEU A 102 -3.51 -15.43 -1.44
C LEU A 102 -3.70 -14.40 -2.54
N GLU A 103 -3.42 -14.76 -3.79
CA GLU A 103 -3.67 -13.90 -4.96
C GLU A 103 -5.13 -13.43 -5.00
N ARG A 104 -6.08 -14.36 -4.81
CA ARG A 104 -7.52 -14.02 -4.80
C ARG A 104 -7.91 -13.15 -3.61
N GLY A 105 -7.37 -13.42 -2.41
CA GLY A 105 -7.66 -12.64 -1.21
C GLY A 105 -7.14 -11.21 -1.31
N ILE A 106 -5.88 -11.07 -1.72
CA ILE A 106 -5.21 -9.80 -1.99
C ILE A 106 -6.02 -8.97 -3.01
N PHE A 107 -6.44 -9.60 -4.12
CA PHE A 107 -7.27 -8.96 -5.15
C PHE A 107 -8.61 -8.42 -4.63
N LEU A 108 -9.29 -9.16 -3.75
CA LEU A 108 -10.55 -8.68 -3.16
C LEU A 108 -10.32 -7.49 -2.22
N ILE A 109 -9.23 -7.52 -1.46
CA ILE A 109 -8.86 -6.43 -0.55
C ILE A 109 -8.50 -5.16 -1.35
N THR A 110 -7.73 -5.27 -2.43
CA THR A 110 -7.37 -4.11 -3.27
C THR A 110 -8.54 -3.54 -4.04
N VAL A 111 -9.49 -4.35 -4.52
CA VAL A 111 -10.74 -3.84 -5.11
C VAL A 111 -11.52 -3.02 -4.09
N GLY A 112 -11.65 -3.52 -2.85
CA GLY A 112 -12.26 -2.77 -1.75
C GLY A 112 -11.52 -1.46 -1.43
N GLY A 113 -10.19 -1.54 -1.35
CA GLY A 113 -9.32 -0.38 -1.13
C GLY A 113 -9.43 0.66 -2.25
N LEU A 114 -9.54 0.23 -3.51
CA LEU A 114 -9.70 1.11 -4.67
C LEU A 114 -11.05 1.83 -4.64
N ALA A 115 -12.13 1.09 -4.35
CA ALA A 115 -13.47 1.68 -4.21
C ALA A 115 -13.50 2.72 -3.09
N ALA A 116 -12.90 2.40 -1.94
CA ALA A 116 -12.75 3.35 -0.83
C ALA A 116 -11.90 4.56 -1.23
N SER A 117 -10.77 4.35 -1.90
CA SER A 117 -9.90 5.43 -2.37
C SER A 117 -10.62 6.36 -3.35
N ALA A 118 -11.39 5.81 -4.30
CA ALA A 118 -12.19 6.62 -5.22
C ALA A 118 -13.24 7.46 -4.49
N TYR A 119 -13.89 6.90 -3.46
CA TYR A 119 -14.82 7.63 -2.61
C TYR A 119 -14.15 8.78 -1.86
N PHE A 120 -12.97 8.56 -1.26
CA PHE A 120 -12.24 9.61 -0.54
C PHE A 120 -11.67 10.70 -1.47
N VAL A 121 -11.30 10.35 -2.70
CA VAL A 121 -10.94 11.34 -3.73
C VAL A 121 -12.16 12.17 -4.13
N TYR A 122 -13.32 11.55 -4.29
CA TYR A 122 -14.58 12.25 -4.55
C TYR A 122 -14.91 13.25 -3.42
N LEU A 123 -14.75 12.84 -2.16
CA LEU A 123 -14.99 13.74 -1.02
C LEU A 123 -14.04 14.95 -1.04
N GLN A 124 -12.76 14.76 -1.34
CA GLN A 124 -11.79 15.86 -1.44
C GLN A 124 -12.16 16.86 -2.54
N LEU A 125 -12.43 16.37 -3.76
CA LEU A 125 -12.66 17.23 -4.92
C LEU A 125 -14.07 17.84 -5.00
N GLY A 126 -15.07 17.13 -4.47
CA GLY A 126 -16.48 17.50 -4.60
C GLY A 126 -17.07 18.12 -3.35
N VAL A 127 -16.87 17.50 -2.18
CA VAL A 127 -17.56 17.88 -0.94
C VAL A 127 -16.75 18.88 -0.13
N ILE A 128 -15.45 18.62 0.05
CA ILE A 128 -14.55 19.46 0.85
C ILE A 128 -14.00 20.61 0.00
N GLY A 129 -13.71 20.36 -1.28
CA GLY A 129 -13.12 21.35 -2.19
C GLY A 129 -11.63 21.57 -1.99
N GLU A 130 -10.97 20.73 -1.19
CA GLU A 130 -9.54 20.84 -0.84
C GLU A 130 -8.81 19.52 -1.08
N ILE A 131 -7.52 19.60 -1.40
CA ILE A 131 -6.69 18.43 -1.74
C ILE A 131 -5.67 18.18 -0.63
N CYS A 132 -5.63 16.94 -0.12
CA CYS A 132 -4.56 16.46 0.75
C CYS A 132 -3.53 15.67 -0.07
N PRO A 133 -2.28 16.14 -0.22
CA PRO A 133 -1.25 15.44 -0.99
C PRO A 133 -0.98 14.01 -0.48
N PHE A 134 -0.99 13.80 0.84
CA PHE A 134 -0.76 12.47 1.42
C PHE A 134 -1.92 11.50 1.18
N CYS A 135 -3.18 11.97 1.22
CA CYS A 135 -4.33 11.17 0.82
C CYS A 135 -4.26 10.80 -0.67
N MET A 136 -3.79 11.71 -1.53
CA MET A 136 -3.58 11.43 -2.95
C MET A 136 -2.45 10.42 -3.18
N VAL A 137 -1.36 10.48 -2.42
CA VAL A 137 -0.30 9.46 -2.44
C VAL A 137 -0.87 8.09 -2.08
N SER A 138 -1.71 8.00 -1.04
CA SER A 138 -2.39 6.75 -0.68
C SER A 138 -3.32 6.25 -1.79
N ALA A 139 -4.16 7.12 -2.36
CA ALA A 139 -5.04 6.76 -3.47
C ALA A 139 -4.25 6.24 -4.70
N ALA A 140 -3.15 6.91 -5.04
CA ALA A 140 -2.26 6.50 -6.12
C ALA A 140 -1.56 5.16 -5.82
N ALA A 141 -1.10 4.96 -4.58
CA ALA A 141 -0.51 3.70 -4.15
C ALA A 141 -1.50 2.55 -4.27
N THR A 142 -2.71 2.69 -3.73
CA THR A 142 -3.76 1.66 -3.82
C THR A 142 -4.16 1.35 -5.26
N THR A 143 -4.28 2.38 -6.11
CA THR A 143 -4.54 2.20 -7.54
C THR A 143 -3.40 1.43 -8.23
N SER A 144 -2.15 1.72 -7.87
CA SER A 144 -0.98 1.04 -8.42
C SER A 144 -0.89 -0.42 -7.96
N LEU A 145 -1.22 -0.71 -6.70
CA LEU A 145 -1.32 -2.09 -6.18
C LEU A 145 -2.33 -2.90 -6.99
N PHE A 146 -3.54 -2.36 -7.18
CA PHE A 146 -4.58 -2.99 -8.00
C PHE A 146 -4.12 -3.18 -9.45
N ALA A 147 -3.51 -2.17 -10.07
CA ALA A 147 -3.01 -2.27 -11.43
C ALA A 147 -1.96 -3.37 -11.59
N ILE A 148 -1.03 -3.51 -10.64
CA ILE A 148 -0.03 -4.58 -10.64
C ILE A 148 -0.69 -5.95 -10.58
N GLU A 149 -1.66 -6.14 -9.68
CA GLU A 149 -2.37 -7.42 -9.56
C GLU A 149 -3.12 -7.79 -10.83
N VAL A 150 -3.78 -6.81 -11.46
CA VAL A 150 -4.46 -7.01 -12.74
C VAL A 150 -3.45 -7.43 -13.81
N ILE A 151 -2.29 -6.77 -13.90
CA ILE A 151 -1.23 -7.13 -14.86
C ILE A 151 -0.69 -8.54 -14.60
N VAL A 152 -0.39 -8.88 -13.34
CA VAL A 152 0.11 -10.22 -12.96
C VAL A 152 -0.92 -11.30 -13.31
N LYS A 153 -2.20 -11.05 -13.06
CA LYS A 153 -3.28 -11.97 -13.41
C LYS A 153 -3.42 -12.17 -14.92
N TYR A 154 -3.34 -11.10 -15.71
CA TYR A 154 -3.34 -11.20 -17.19
C TYR A 154 -2.09 -11.90 -17.74
N ALA A 155 -0.95 -11.81 -17.05
CA ALA A 155 0.28 -12.50 -17.43
C ALA A 155 0.26 -14.02 -17.18
N GLY A 156 -0.77 -14.55 -16.51
CA GLY A 156 -0.92 -15.97 -16.18
C GLY A 156 -0.93 -16.28 -14.68
N GLY A 157 -0.94 -15.26 -13.82
CA GLY A 157 -1.00 -15.39 -12.36
C GLY A 157 0.37 -15.42 -11.68
N GLY A 158 0.38 -15.31 -10.35
CA GLY A 158 1.63 -15.29 -9.57
C GLY A 158 2.40 -16.62 -9.62
N SER A 159 1.69 -17.73 -9.86
CA SER A 159 2.21 -19.10 -9.87
C SER A 159 3.18 -19.40 -11.01
N ILE A 160 3.21 -18.57 -12.07
CA ILE A 160 4.14 -18.75 -13.20
C ILE A 160 5.59 -18.41 -12.83
N ALA A 161 5.79 -17.63 -11.78
CA ALA A 161 7.10 -17.20 -11.31
C ALA A 161 7.57 -18.07 -10.14
N PRO A 162 8.89 -18.37 -10.04
CA PRO A 162 9.41 -19.14 -8.91
C PRO A 162 9.21 -18.38 -7.60
N ALA A 163 8.87 -19.12 -6.55
CA ALA A 163 8.86 -18.65 -5.17
C ALA A 163 10.20 -18.02 -4.81
N VAL A 164 10.16 -16.88 -4.09
CA VAL A 164 11.35 -16.20 -3.61
C VAL A 164 11.59 -16.62 -2.15
N SER A 165 12.84 -16.82 -1.77
CA SER A 165 13.18 -17.29 -0.42
C SER A 165 12.81 -16.24 0.65
N SER A 166 12.21 -16.71 1.74
CA SER A 166 11.82 -15.87 2.89
C SER A 166 12.95 -14.95 3.39
N THR A 167 14.18 -15.48 3.45
CA THR A 167 15.41 -14.75 3.85
C THR A 167 15.79 -13.60 2.92
N ARG A 168 15.31 -13.59 1.67
CA ARG A 168 15.56 -12.50 0.72
C ARG A 168 14.47 -11.44 0.77
N ILE A 169 13.24 -11.80 1.18
CA ILE A 169 12.07 -10.92 1.18
C ILE A 169 11.95 -10.14 2.49
N TRP A 170 11.89 -10.86 3.61
CA TRP A 170 11.48 -10.27 4.89
C TRP A 170 12.50 -9.30 5.49
N PRO A 171 13.82 -9.58 5.52
CA PRO A 171 14.78 -8.64 6.08
C PRO A 171 14.74 -7.25 5.43
N PRO A 172 14.83 -7.09 4.09
CA PRO A 172 14.76 -5.76 3.48
C PRO A 172 13.38 -5.12 3.65
N LEU A 173 12.30 -5.90 3.61
CA LEU A 173 10.94 -5.40 3.78
C LEU A 173 10.72 -4.82 5.19
N VAL A 174 11.17 -5.53 6.22
CA VAL A 174 11.11 -5.07 7.62
C VAL A 174 11.98 -3.83 7.82
N VAL A 175 13.23 -3.86 7.33
CA VAL A 175 14.13 -2.70 7.42
C VAL A 175 13.53 -1.48 6.72
N ALA A 176 12.99 -1.64 5.51
CA ALA A 176 12.35 -0.56 4.77
C ALA A 176 11.12 -0.02 5.51
N THR A 177 10.27 -0.89 6.05
CA THR A 177 9.07 -0.50 6.80
C THR A 177 9.44 0.27 8.06
N ILE A 178 10.44 -0.19 8.82
CA ILE A 178 10.95 0.50 10.01
C ILE A 178 11.55 1.85 9.63
N ALA A 179 12.42 1.89 8.62
CA ALA A 179 13.06 3.12 8.16
C ALA A 179 12.03 4.17 7.71
N VAL A 180 11.03 3.76 6.94
CA VAL A 180 9.94 4.63 6.50
C VAL A 180 9.08 5.08 7.68
N THR A 181 8.84 4.22 8.66
CA THR A 181 8.11 4.60 9.89
C THR A 181 8.88 5.68 10.64
N VAL A 182 10.18 5.48 10.90
CA VAL A 182 11.03 6.47 11.57
C VAL A 182 11.07 7.78 10.79
N ALA A 183 11.23 7.71 9.47
CA ALA A 183 11.23 8.89 8.61
C ALA A 183 9.89 9.64 8.64
N ALA A 184 8.76 8.92 8.62
CA ALA A 184 7.43 9.51 8.74
C ALA A 184 7.24 10.19 10.11
N MET A 185 7.68 9.56 11.20
CA MET A 185 7.58 10.18 12.55
C MET A 185 8.48 11.42 12.66
N TYR A 186 9.70 11.35 12.14
CA TYR A 186 10.60 12.50 12.12
C TYR A 186 10.08 13.63 11.22
N GLY A 187 9.40 13.30 10.13
CA GLY A 187 8.77 14.26 9.22
C GLY A 187 7.83 15.24 9.93
N ILE A 188 7.19 14.83 11.03
CA ILE A 188 6.31 15.70 11.82
C ILE A 188 7.07 16.85 12.47
N THR A 189 8.31 16.60 12.92
CA THR A 189 9.16 17.64 13.51
C THR A 189 9.66 18.67 12.50
N LEU A 190 9.64 18.32 11.21
CA LEU A 190 10.06 19.18 10.11
C LEU A 190 8.89 19.83 9.38
N ALA A 191 7.68 19.28 9.54
CA ALA A 191 6.49 19.82 8.91
C ALA A 191 6.15 21.18 9.54
N PRO A 192 6.04 22.27 8.75
CA PRO A 192 5.56 23.54 9.25
C PRO A 192 4.05 23.43 9.50
N ILE A 193 3.69 22.87 10.65
CA ILE A 193 2.30 22.83 11.11
C ILE A 193 1.97 24.23 11.60
N PRO A 194 1.02 24.97 10.97
CA PRO A 194 0.63 26.28 11.46
C PRO A 194 -0.01 26.12 12.84
N GLY A 195 0.62 26.66 13.88
CA GLY A 195 0.15 26.57 15.27
C GLY A 195 1.19 26.16 16.31
N VAL A 196 2.46 25.93 15.92
CA VAL A 196 3.63 26.02 16.83
C VAL A 196 4.43 27.29 16.57
#